data_AF-G0V337-F1
#
_entry.id   AF-G0V337-F1
#
_cell.length_a   1.000
_cell.length_b   1.000
_cell.length_c   1.000
_cell.angle_alpha   90.00
_cell.angle_beta   90.00
_cell.angle_gamma   90.00
#
_symmetry.space_group_name_H-M   'P 1'
#
loop_
_entity.id
_entity.type
_entity.pdbx_description
1 polymer ?
#
loop_
_entity_poly.entity_id
_entity_poly.type
_entity_poly.pdbx_seq_one_letter_code
_entity_poly.pdbx_strand_id
1 'polypeptide(L)'
;MSSSSFSSPAKKKNNNANREYRRVIIDEEGGDGDFAKSAEMIAKVILARQGYKRRDKGEFECLSRQNKGDQGIFPSHLEPEEVCLHFDKGIFKFDGMITEMVPWESYVRDVRLVYSVIESGPCLSTARSRLTTLEKKSQLFALLNSEIEADVDSQTRGGGSYAGCTRVDNALQLNTSVTAQVLLEFITTTAMEKPRTPLFRDGNGRNVFLNEYLEANGVKNPNQLTVQGLGMHPPKYHNKFQEYDAFDDTLNPGGRFATDLLQTFLSTNGSKDGDLLGAIIRPEMEGREFRKGQIFATETQLKLYGHNPEELQKLAAWVRRHGFNSFDLNMWTICIPRVPPWNGPLTQPVTCDTFADQLQNIFYPMLMATLYPHEPMWVDVAALLKKTGSISILTESRTQSQGITTEAGTPS
;
A
#
# COMPACT_ATOMS: atom_id res chain seq x y z
N MET A 1 67.88 -8.86 26.09
CA MET A 1 66.41 -8.99 26.23
C MET A 1 65.79 -7.99 25.27
N SER A 2 64.98 -8.29 24.28
CA SER A 2 64.54 -9.52 23.63
C SER A 2 63.85 -9.02 22.35
N SER A 3 64.32 -9.46 21.19
CA SER A 3 63.76 -9.13 19.88
C SER A 3 62.70 -10.13 19.44
N SER A 4 61.60 -9.57 18.92
CA SER A 4 60.73 -10.07 17.84
C SER A 4 60.13 -11.48 17.93
N SER A 5 58.79 -11.52 17.89
CA SER A 5 58.07 -12.31 16.88
C SER A 5 56.60 -11.90 16.80
N PHE A 6 56.20 -11.44 15.61
CA PHE A 6 54.83 -11.31 15.15
C PHE A 6 54.07 -12.63 15.36
N SER A 7 52.96 -12.62 16.11
CA SER A 7 51.98 -13.70 16.08
C SER A 7 50.78 -13.26 15.23
N SER A 8 50.58 -13.95 14.11
CA SER A 8 49.40 -13.84 13.24
C SER A 8 48.08 -13.95 14.04
N PRO A 9 46.99 -13.32 13.58
CA PRO A 9 45.69 -13.49 14.22
C PRO A 9 45.29 -14.96 14.13
N ALA A 10 45.04 -15.57 15.28
CA ALA A 10 44.50 -16.92 15.35
C ALA A 10 43.20 -16.95 14.52
N LYS A 11 43.25 -17.66 13.38
CA LYS A 11 42.06 -18.03 12.62
C LYS A 11 41.08 -18.68 13.59
N LYS A 12 39.99 -17.97 13.94
CA LYS A 12 38.81 -18.60 14.55
C LYS A 12 38.41 -19.72 13.60
N LYS A 13 38.69 -20.97 13.99
CA LYS A 13 38.25 -22.16 13.27
C LYS A 13 36.73 -22.06 13.13
N ASN A 14 36.29 -21.95 11.89
CA ASN A 14 34.89 -21.99 11.53
C ASN A 14 34.40 -23.45 11.71
N ASN A 15 34.06 -23.82 12.96
CA ASN A 15 33.53 -25.13 13.34
C ASN A 15 32.06 -25.33 12.90
N ASN A 16 31.62 -24.66 11.83
CA ASN A 16 30.23 -24.65 11.37
C ASN A 16 29.92 -25.66 10.25
N ALA A 17 30.85 -26.55 9.90
CA ALA A 17 30.60 -27.61 8.93
C ALA A 17 30.04 -28.84 9.66
N ASN A 18 28.76 -29.15 9.43
CA ASN A 18 27.98 -30.28 9.96
C ASN A 18 27.60 -30.23 11.44
N ARG A 19 26.54 -29.49 11.77
CA ARG A 19 25.70 -29.79 12.93
C ARG A 19 24.34 -30.28 12.47
N GLU A 20 24.08 -31.56 12.72
CA GLU A 20 22.82 -32.22 12.47
C GLU A 20 21.86 -31.87 13.62
N TYR A 21 20.74 -31.20 13.32
CA TYR A 21 19.66 -30.98 14.28
C TYR A 21 18.51 -31.92 13.93
N ARG A 22 17.94 -32.56 14.94
CA ARG A 22 16.78 -33.45 14.79
C ARG A 22 15.55 -32.69 15.25
N ARG A 23 14.56 -32.53 14.37
CA ARG A 23 13.26 -31.96 14.72
C ARG A 23 12.24 -33.07 14.81
N VAL A 24 11.30 -32.92 15.73
CA VAL A 24 10.15 -33.81 15.81
C VAL A 24 9.16 -33.36 14.74
N ILE A 25 8.98 -34.22 13.73
CA ILE A 25 7.96 -34.03 12.69
C ILE A 25 6.70 -34.75 13.18
N ILE A 26 5.58 -34.04 13.11
CA ILE A 26 4.27 -34.59 13.41
C ILE A 26 3.70 -35.11 12.07
N ASP A 27 3.60 -36.42 11.93
CA ASP A 27 2.99 -37.08 10.76
C ASP A 27 1.51 -36.71 10.61
N GLU A 28 0.99 -36.88 9.40
CA GLU A 28 -0.40 -36.54 9.06
C GLU A 28 -1.40 -37.58 9.58
N GLU A 29 -2.57 -37.11 10.02
CA GLU A 29 -3.76 -37.96 10.15
C GLU A 29 -4.39 -38.19 8.77
N GLY A 30 -4.81 -39.43 8.52
CA GLY A 30 -5.53 -39.83 7.31
C GLY A 30 -6.80 -38.99 7.11
N GLY A 31 -7.02 -38.58 5.86
CA GLY A 31 -8.06 -37.62 5.49
C GLY A 31 -9.45 -37.96 6.05
N ASP A 32 -10.06 -36.95 6.68
CA ASP A 32 -11.44 -36.97 7.15
C ASP A 32 -12.39 -37.31 5.98
N GLY A 33 -13.30 -38.27 6.19
CA GLY A 33 -14.31 -38.65 5.19
C GLY A 33 -15.21 -37.48 4.77
N ASP A 34 -15.31 -36.45 5.60
CA ASP A 34 -16.01 -35.22 5.27
C ASP A 34 -15.23 -34.29 4.32
N PHE A 35 -13.90 -34.41 4.25
CA PHE A 35 -13.10 -33.70 3.23
C PHE A 35 -13.39 -34.20 1.82
N ALA A 36 -13.64 -35.51 1.64
CA ALA A 36 -13.96 -36.06 0.32
C ALA A 36 -15.21 -35.41 -0.29
N LYS A 37 -16.19 -35.02 0.54
CA LYS A 37 -17.45 -34.39 0.12
C LYS A 37 -17.27 -32.93 -0.32
N SER A 38 -16.24 -32.24 0.17
CA SER A 38 -15.96 -30.82 -0.11
C SER A 38 -14.76 -30.59 -1.03
N ALA A 39 -13.89 -31.60 -1.20
CA ALA A 39 -12.66 -31.52 -1.97
C ALA A 39 -12.87 -31.06 -3.42
N GLU A 40 -13.89 -31.59 -4.10
CA GLU A 40 -14.17 -31.21 -5.50
C GLU A 40 -14.53 -29.73 -5.63
N MET A 41 -15.40 -29.22 -4.76
CA MET A 41 -15.81 -27.81 -4.75
C MET A 41 -14.63 -26.88 -4.49
N ILE A 42 -13.82 -27.21 -3.47
CA ILE A 42 -12.62 -26.44 -3.12
C ILE A 42 -11.60 -26.49 -4.29
N ALA A 43 -11.41 -27.66 -4.89
CA ALA A 43 -10.50 -27.83 -6.03
C ALA A 43 -10.92 -26.97 -7.24
N LYS A 44 -12.22 -26.90 -7.56
CA LYS A 44 -12.73 -26.05 -8.64
C LYS A 44 -12.40 -24.57 -8.41
N VAL A 45 -12.57 -24.06 -7.18
CA VAL A 45 -12.19 -22.67 -6.83
C VAL A 45 -10.68 -22.46 -6.93
N ILE A 46 -9.87 -23.40 -6.46
CA ILE A 46 -8.40 -23.31 -6.56
C ILE A 46 -7.97 -23.29 -8.04
N LEU A 47 -8.54 -24.15 -8.88
CA LEU A 47 -8.26 -24.21 -10.31
C LEU A 47 -8.66 -22.91 -11.02
N ALA A 48 -9.82 -22.34 -10.68
CA ALA A 48 -10.25 -21.03 -11.19
C ALA A 48 -9.21 -19.96 -10.84
N ARG A 49 -8.84 -19.82 -9.55
CA ARG A 49 -7.79 -18.88 -9.09
C ARG A 49 -6.45 -19.10 -9.79
N GLN A 50 -6.02 -20.35 -9.96
CA GLN A 50 -4.80 -20.68 -10.69
C GLN A 50 -4.88 -20.30 -12.17
N GLY A 51 -6.08 -20.34 -12.77
CA GLY A 51 -6.34 -19.80 -14.10
C GLY A 51 -5.96 -18.33 -14.21
N TYR A 52 -6.45 -17.48 -13.31
CA TYR A 52 -6.09 -16.05 -13.27
C TYR A 52 -4.59 -15.85 -13.04
N LYS A 53 -4.00 -16.55 -12.07
CA LYS A 53 -2.56 -16.45 -11.75
C LYS A 53 -1.63 -16.92 -12.88
N ARG A 54 -2.10 -17.75 -13.80
CA ARG A 54 -1.30 -18.25 -14.92
C ARG A 54 -1.35 -17.33 -16.14
N ARG A 55 -2.37 -16.48 -16.24
CA ARG A 55 -2.57 -15.56 -17.38
C ARG A 55 -1.56 -14.43 -17.38
N ASP A 56 -1.24 -13.91 -16.21
CA ASP A 56 -0.22 -12.88 -16.06
C ASP A 56 0.93 -13.43 -15.20
N LYS A 57 2.09 -13.60 -15.83
CA LYS A 57 3.34 -14.02 -15.18
C LYS A 57 4.35 -12.87 -15.09
N GLY A 58 3.92 -11.63 -15.31
CA GLY A 58 4.82 -10.49 -15.47
C GLY A 58 5.62 -10.56 -16.77
N GLU A 59 5.04 -11.15 -17.82
CA GLU A 59 5.65 -11.16 -19.16
C GLU A 59 5.62 -9.74 -19.75
N PHE A 60 6.68 -9.33 -20.44
CA PHE A 60 6.74 -8.02 -21.07
C PHE A 60 5.84 -7.98 -22.31
N GLU A 61 4.85 -7.12 -22.30
CA GLU A 61 4.00 -6.83 -23.45
C GLU A 61 4.77 -6.06 -24.53
N CYS A 62 4.62 -6.46 -25.80
CA CYS A 62 5.22 -5.77 -26.94
C CYS A 62 4.12 -5.26 -27.87
N LEU A 63 4.04 -3.93 -28.03
CA LEU A 63 3.00 -3.26 -28.82
C LEU A 63 3.30 -3.17 -30.32
N SER A 64 4.45 -3.70 -30.78
CA SER A 64 4.79 -3.71 -32.21
C SER A 64 4.79 -5.13 -32.75
N ARG A 65 4.23 -5.33 -33.95
CA ARG A 65 4.53 -6.50 -34.78
C ARG A 65 5.96 -6.36 -35.33
N GLN A 66 6.98 -6.49 -34.49
CA GLN A 66 8.32 -6.78 -34.98
C GLN A 66 8.68 -8.23 -34.71
N ASN A 67 9.26 -8.85 -35.74
CA ASN A 67 9.54 -10.27 -35.84
C ASN A 67 10.22 -10.80 -34.57
N LYS A 68 9.86 -12.03 -34.19
CA LYS A 68 10.50 -12.86 -33.16
C LYS A 68 12.01 -13.00 -33.44
N GLY A 69 12.80 -12.01 -33.05
CA GLY A 69 14.22 -11.92 -33.37
C GLY A 69 15.01 -11.09 -32.35
N ASP A 70 14.48 -9.96 -31.90
CA ASP A 70 15.21 -9.08 -30.96
C ASP A 70 14.62 -9.16 -29.56
N GLN A 71 15.38 -9.78 -28.66
CA GLN A 71 15.08 -9.79 -27.23
C GLN A 71 15.33 -8.42 -26.62
N GLY A 72 14.32 -7.87 -25.94
CA GLY A 72 14.53 -7.12 -24.70
C GLY A 72 14.93 -5.65 -24.79
N ILE A 73 14.65 -4.96 -25.90
CA ILE A 73 14.84 -3.51 -25.97
C ILE A 73 13.47 -2.88 -26.26
N PHE A 74 12.88 -2.20 -25.27
CA PHE A 74 11.82 -1.23 -25.55
C PHE A 74 12.39 -0.26 -26.59
N PRO A 75 11.76 -0.06 -27.76
CA PRO A 75 12.22 0.94 -28.71
C PRO A 75 12.33 2.26 -27.95
N SER A 76 13.54 2.84 -27.93
CA SER A 76 13.81 4.09 -27.21
C SER A 76 13.00 5.27 -27.75
N HIS A 77 12.32 5.08 -28.89
CA HIS A 77 11.40 6.01 -29.52
C HIS A 77 10.28 5.19 -30.19
N LEU A 78 9.14 5.03 -29.52
CA LEU A 78 7.86 4.91 -30.20
C LEU A 78 7.40 6.34 -30.49
N GLU A 79 7.00 6.65 -31.71
CA GLU A 79 6.35 7.93 -31.98
C GLU A 79 4.92 7.89 -31.41
N PRO A 80 4.41 8.99 -30.81
CA PRO A 80 3.07 9.05 -30.20
C PRO A 80 1.92 8.57 -31.09
N GLU A 81 2.09 8.68 -32.40
CA GLU A 81 1.07 8.36 -33.41
C GLU A 81 0.95 6.85 -33.72
N GLU A 82 1.88 6.00 -33.29
CA GLU A 82 1.88 4.56 -33.64
C GLU A 82 1.13 3.66 -32.65
N VAL A 83 0.73 4.14 -31.47
CA VAL A 83 0.10 3.30 -30.43
C VAL A 83 -1.39 3.60 -30.28
N CYS A 84 -2.23 2.69 -30.79
CA CYS A 84 -3.68 2.78 -30.61
C CYS A 84 -4.12 2.09 -29.30
N LEU A 85 -4.17 2.84 -28.20
CA LEU A 85 -4.83 2.41 -26.97
C LEU A 85 -6.36 2.57 -27.13
N HIS A 86 -7.06 1.44 -27.20
CA HIS A 86 -8.52 1.41 -27.27
C HIS A 86 -9.12 1.12 -25.90
N PHE A 87 -9.93 2.03 -25.37
CA PHE A 87 -10.67 1.81 -24.13
C PHE A 87 -12.10 1.37 -24.43
N ASP A 88 -12.43 0.13 -24.07
CA ASP A 88 -13.73 -0.49 -24.34
C ASP A 88 -14.24 -1.19 -23.08
N LYS A 89 -15.43 -0.80 -22.61
CA LYS A 89 -16.11 -1.37 -21.42
C LYS A 89 -15.22 -1.47 -20.17
N GLY A 90 -14.41 -0.44 -19.90
CA GLY A 90 -13.54 -0.39 -18.72
C GLY A 90 -12.19 -1.10 -18.89
N ILE A 91 -11.86 -1.54 -20.11
CA ILE A 91 -10.67 -2.33 -20.41
C ILE A 91 -9.86 -1.63 -21.51
N PHE A 92 -8.56 -1.43 -21.28
CA PHE A 92 -7.62 -0.96 -22.29
C PHE A 92 -7.12 -2.13 -23.14
N LYS A 93 -7.27 -2.01 -24.46
CA LYS A 93 -6.79 -2.96 -25.48
C LYS A 93 -5.78 -2.25 -26.37
N PHE A 94 -4.79 -2.99 -26.85
CA PHE A 94 -3.83 -2.50 -27.83
C PHE A 94 -3.40 -3.64 -28.76
N ASP A 95 -2.88 -3.26 -29.93
CA ASP A 95 -2.40 -4.21 -30.92
C ASP A 95 -1.15 -4.95 -30.44
N GLY A 96 -1.14 -6.28 -30.53
CA GLY A 96 -0.01 -7.11 -30.11
C GLY A 96 -0.04 -7.55 -28.65
N MET A 97 -1.10 -7.24 -27.90
CA MET A 97 -1.27 -7.70 -26.52
C MET A 97 -1.21 -9.24 -26.41
N ILE A 98 -0.28 -9.71 -25.58
CA ILE A 98 0.02 -11.11 -25.28
C ILE A 98 -0.90 -11.60 -24.15
N THR A 99 -1.13 -10.77 -23.14
CA THR A 99 -1.96 -11.11 -21.99
C THR A 99 -3.42 -11.32 -22.41
N GLU A 100 -3.90 -12.54 -22.23
CA GLU A 100 -5.28 -12.89 -22.53
C GLU A 100 -6.24 -12.35 -21.46
N MET A 101 -7.06 -11.38 -21.86
CA MET A 101 -8.14 -10.84 -21.03
C MET A 101 -9.17 -11.91 -20.68
N VAL A 102 -9.64 -11.89 -19.44
CA VAL A 102 -10.73 -12.77 -18.99
C VAL A 102 -12.06 -12.11 -19.37
N PRO A 103 -12.93 -12.80 -20.13
CA PRO A 103 -14.26 -12.29 -20.42
C PRO A 103 -15.08 -12.08 -19.14
N TRP A 104 -15.90 -11.03 -19.12
CA TRP A 104 -16.73 -10.67 -17.95
C TRP A 104 -17.59 -11.85 -17.47
N GLU A 105 -18.19 -12.61 -18.39
CA GLU A 105 -19.05 -13.74 -18.08
C GLU A 105 -18.29 -14.87 -17.37
N SER A 106 -17.02 -15.07 -17.75
CA SER A 106 -16.14 -16.03 -17.06
C SER A 106 -15.80 -15.56 -15.66
N TYR A 107 -15.50 -14.28 -15.48
CA TYR A 107 -15.29 -13.68 -14.17
C TYR A 107 -16.52 -13.83 -13.26
N VAL A 108 -17.71 -13.49 -13.75
CA VAL A 108 -18.97 -13.62 -13.00
C VAL A 108 -19.21 -15.08 -12.60
N ARG A 109 -19.01 -16.04 -13.51
CA ARG A 109 -19.14 -17.47 -13.21
C ARG A 109 -18.15 -17.91 -12.13
N ASP A 110 -16.89 -17.50 -12.23
CA ASP A 110 -15.84 -17.92 -11.30
C ASP A 110 -16.04 -17.29 -9.91
N VAL A 111 -16.53 -16.05 -9.84
CA VAL A 111 -16.92 -15.41 -8.56
C VAL A 111 -18.13 -16.11 -7.93
N ARG A 112 -19.16 -16.46 -8.73
CA ARG A 112 -20.30 -17.26 -8.25
C ARG A 112 -19.86 -18.63 -7.73
N LEU A 113 -18.85 -19.23 -8.36
CA LEU A 113 -18.25 -20.47 -7.86
C LEU A 113 -17.62 -20.26 -6.48
N VAL A 114 -16.89 -19.15 -6.24
CA VAL A 114 -16.36 -18.82 -4.91
C VAL A 114 -17.48 -18.68 -3.88
N TYR A 115 -18.54 -17.93 -4.20
CA TYR A 115 -19.71 -17.79 -3.31
C TYR A 115 -20.37 -19.13 -2.99
N SER A 116 -20.51 -20.02 -3.99
CA SER A 116 -21.09 -21.35 -3.77
C SER A 116 -20.32 -22.20 -2.77
N VAL A 117 -18.99 -22.02 -2.69
CA VAL A 117 -18.14 -22.71 -1.70
C VAL A 117 -18.27 -22.06 -0.32
N ILE A 118 -18.37 -20.73 -0.25
CA ILE A 118 -18.56 -19.99 1.01
C ILE A 118 -19.91 -20.34 1.64
N GLU A 119 -20.96 -20.49 0.84
CA GLU A 119 -22.31 -20.84 1.29
C GLU A 119 -22.48 -22.34 1.61
N SER A 120 -21.54 -23.17 1.18
CA SER A 120 -21.59 -24.62 1.38
C SER A 120 -21.26 -25.01 2.82
N GLY A 121 -22.27 -25.47 3.56
CA GLY A 121 -22.12 -25.99 4.93
C GLY A 121 -21.02 -27.06 5.10
N PRO A 122 -20.94 -28.08 4.23
CA PRO A 122 -19.85 -29.07 4.27
C PRO A 122 -18.46 -28.43 4.10
N CYS A 123 -18.29 -27.49 3.16
CA CYS A 123 -17.01 -26.81 2.95
C CYS A 123 -16.60 -26.00 4.17
N LEU A 124 -17.53 -25.27 4.79
CA LEU A 124 -17.28 -24.51 6.01
C LEU A 124 -16.88 -25.41 7.19
N SER A 125 -17.61 -26.48 7.44
CA SER A 125 -17.32 -27.44 8.51
C SER A 125 -15.96 -28.09 8.32
N THR A 126 -15.66 -28.56 7.10
CA THR A 126 -14.36 -29.13 6.76
C THR A 126 -13.22 -28.11 6.91
N ALA A 127 -13.40 -26.88 6.42
CA ALA A 127 -12.40 -25.82 6.55
C ALA A 127 -12.12 -25.51 8.03
N ARG A 128 -13.16 -25.40 8.86
CA ARG A 128 -13.03 -25.18 10.30
C ARG A 128 -12.28 -26.32 10.98
N SER A 129 -12.65 -27.57 10.69
CA SER A 129 -11.98 -28.77 11.22
C SER A 129 -10.49 -28.75 10.85
N ARG A 130 -10.16 -28.56 9.56
CA ARG A 130 -8.78 -28.52 9.07
C ARG A 130 -7.96 -27.39 9.67
N LEU A 131 -8.52 -26.17 9.75
CA LEU A 131 -7.84 -25.03 10.35
C LEU A 131 -7.55 -25.28 11.84
N THR A 132 -8.50 -25.87 12.56
CA THR A 132 -8.32 -26.25 13.98
C THR A 132 -7.22 -27.30 14.14
N THR A 133 -7.20 -28.32 13.26
CA THR A 133 -6.14 -29.34 13.28
C THR A 133 -4.77 -28.74 12.96
N LEU A 134 -4.68 -27.84 11.97
CA LEU A 134 -3.44 -27.13 11.64
C LEU A 134 -2.95 -26.26 12.80
N GLU A 135 -3.85 -25.56 13.48
CA GLU A 135 -3.53 -24.76 14.68
C GLU A 135 -2.97 -25.64 15.79
N LYS A 136 -3.68 -26.72 16.16
CA LYS A 136 -3.23 -27.68 17.18
C LYS A 136 -1.90 -28.32 16.83
N LYS A 137 -1.69 -28.66 15.55
CA LYS A 137 -0.43 -29.19 15.04
C LYS A 137 0.70 -28.18 15.20
N SER A 138 0.45 -26.90 14.86
CA SER A 138 1.44 -25.83 15.05
C SER A 138 1.78 -25.63 16.53
N GLN A 139 0.79 -25.69 17.42
CA GLN A 139 1.00 -25.59 18.87
C GLN A 139 1.82 -26.77 19.40
N LEU A 140 1.48 -27.99 19.01
CA LEU A 140 2.23 -29.19 19.40
C LEU A 140 3.66 -29.14 18.84
N PHE A 141 3.81 -28.72 17.58
CA PHE A 141 5.13 -28.55 16.96
C PHE A 141 5.98 -27.56 17.77
N ALA A 142 5.42 -26.42 18.15
CA ALA A 142 6.10 -25.43 18.99
C ALA A 142 6.47 -26.01 20.36
N LEU A 143 5.58 -26.77 21.01
CA LEU A 143 5.89 -27.42 22.29
C LEU A 143 7.06 -28.42 22.18
N LEU A 144 7.10 -29.21 21.11
CA LEU A 144 8.11 -30.26 20.92
C LEU A 144 9.45 -29.73 20.42
N ASN A 145 9.46 -28.59 19.72
CA ASN A 145 10.66 -28.06 19.06
C ASN A 145 11.12 -26.70 19.59
N SER A 146 10.40 -26.05 20.52
CA SER A 146 10.73 -24.69 20.98
C SER A 146 12.17 -24.55 21.50
N GLU A 147 12.65 -25.50 22.31
CA GLU A 147 14.02 -25.49 22.83
C GLU A 147 15.05 -25.65 21.71
N ILE A 148 14.79 -26.57 20.77
CA ILE A 148 15.65 -26.85 19.61
C ILE A 148 15.75 -25.61 18.72
N GLU A 149 14.62 -24.95 18.46
CA GLU A 149 14.56 -23.72 17.68
C GLU A 149 15.24 -22.57 18.41
N ALA A 150 15.04 -22.41 19.72
CA ALA A 150 15.68 -21.37 20.52
C ALA A 150 17.20 -21.50 20.56
N ASP A 151 17.72 -22.73 20.64
CA ASP A 151 19.15 -23.03 20.64
C ASP A 151 19.79 -22.70 19.29
N VAL A 152 19.11 -23.05 18.17
CA VAL A 152 19.55 -22.67 16.82
C VAL A 152 19.46 -21.15 16.63
N ASP A 153 18.38 -20.52 17.10
CA ASP A 153 18.16 -19.08 16.96
C ASP A 153 19.14 -18.26 17.79
N SER A 154 19.54 -18.72 18.98
CA SER A 154 20.58 -18.04 19.77
C SER A 154 21.89 -17.89 18.98
N GLN A 155 22.16 -18.82 18.07
CA GLN A 155 23.36 -18.86 17.25
C GLN A 155 23.21 -17.98 15.99
N THR A 156 22.03 -17.90 15.37
CA THR A 156 21.76 -17.05 14.20
C THR A 156 21.57 -15.57 14.57
N ARG A 157 21.14 -15.28 15.80
CA ARG A 157 20.96 -13.91 16.31
C ARG A 157 22.26 -13.17 16.61
N GLY A 158 23.41 -13.86 16.61
CA GLY A 158 24.71 -13.25 16.89
C GLY A 158 24.79 -12.56 18.26
N GLY A 159 24.01 -13.03 19.24
CA GLY A 159 23.95 -12.47 20.60
C GLY A 159 22.84 -11.43 20.84
N GLY A 160 22.04 -11.07 19.84
CA GLY A 160 20.86 -10.21 20.00
C GLY A 160 19.58 -10.98 20.39
N SER A 161 18.54 -10.26 20.83
CA SER A 161 17.22 -10.88 21.11
C SER A 161 16.46 -11.25 19.83
N TYR A 162 16.73 -10.55 18.72
CA TYR A 162 16.11 -10.75 17.40
C TYR A 162 17.15 -11.10 16.35
N ALA A 163 16.74 -11.88 15.35
CA ALA A 163 17.57 -12.13 14.17
C ALA A 163 17.70 -10.85 13.35
N GLY A 164 18.88 -10.62 12.77
CA GLY A 164 19.11 -9.55 11.80
C GLY A 164 18.43 -9.88 10.47
N CYS A 165 17.12 -9.70 10.39
CA CYS A 165 16.33 -9.89 9.17
C CYS A 165 15.78 -8.56 8.67
N THR A 166 15.57 -8.37 7.37
CA THR A 166 14.84 -7.19 6.90
C THR A 166 13.36 -7.38 7.20
N ARG A 167 12.74 -6.43 7.90
CA ARG A 167 11.28 -6.42 8.11
C ARG A 167 10.66 -5.40 7.17
N VAL A 168 9.56 -5.75 6.53
CA VAL A 168 8.82 -4.87 5.63
C VAL A 168 7.47 -4.54 6.25
N ASP A 169 7.18 -3.26 6.43
CA ASP A 169 5.83 -2.80 6.78
C ASP A 169 5.06 -2.51 5.49
N ASN A 170 4.05 -3.32 5.18
CA ASN A 170 3.26 -3.23 3.95
C ASN A 170 1.85 -2.65 4.16
N ALA A 171 1.55 -2.17 5.37
CA ALA A 171 0.24 -1.63 5.73
C ALA A 171 0.31 -0.14 6.14
N LEU A 172 1.41 0.53 5.81
CA LEU A 172 1.65 1.91 6.23
C LEU A 172 0.88 2.90 5.36
N GLN A 173 -0.01 3.71 5.94
CA GLN A 173 -0.66 4.81 5.20
C GLN A 173 0.16 6.09 5.31
N LEU A 174 0.31 6.83 4.21
CA LEU A 174 1.11 8.05 4.18
C LEU A 174 0.67 9.08 5.23
N ASN A 175 -0.63 9.34 5.31
CA ASN A 175 -1.23 10.33 6.21
C ASN A 175 -1.15 9.93 7.69
N THR A 176 -0.90 8.67 8.03
CA THR A 176 -0.72 8.20 9.41
C THR A 176 0.68 7.65 9.68
N SER A 177 1.62 7.91 8.76
CA SER A 177 2.98 7.37 8.81
C SER A 177 3.86 7.96 9.91
N VAL A 178 3.43 9.08 10.51
CA VAL A 178 4.15 9.84 11.51
C VAL A 178 3.46 9.72 12.87
N THR A 179 4.24 9.65 13.94
CA THR A 179 3.70 9.59 15.31
C THR A 179 2.99 10.89 15.67
N ALA A 180 1.89 10.78 16.42
CA ALA A 180 1.05 11.93 16.78
C ALA A 180 1.81 13.06 17.51
N GLN A 181 2.76 12.71 18.36
CA GLN A 181 3.61 13.69 19.05
C GLN A 181 4.52 14.46 18.08
N VAL A 182 5.11 13.78 17.09
CA VAL A 182 5.96 14.42 16.07
C VAL A 182 5.12 15.37 15.21
N LEU A 183 3.89 15.00 14.86
CA LEU A 183 2.99 15.89 14.14
C LEU A 183 2.60 17.13 14.96
N LEU A 184 2.27 16.96 16.24
CA LEU A 184 1.96 18.08 17.12
C LEU A 184 3.14 19.06 17.21
N GLU A 185 4.34 18.53 17.46
CA GLU A 185 5.56 19.34 17.53
C GLU A 185 5.84 20.07 16.22
N PHE A 186 5.60 19.41 15.08
CA PHE A 186 5.75 20.02 13.77
C PHE A 186 4.74 21.16 13.54
N ILE A 187 3.47 20.97 13.89
CA ILE A 187 2.42 22.00 13.79
C ILE A 187 2.77 23.18 14.70
N THR A 188 3.10 22.93 15.96
CA THR A 188 3.45 23.97 16.94
C THR A 188 4.69 24.74 16.52
N THR A 189 5.75 24.06 16.06
CA THR A 189 6.97 24.70 15.56
C THR A 189 6.69 25.54 14.31
N THR A 190 5.91 25.00 13.37
CA THR A 190 5.52 25.74 12.15
C THR A 190 4.70 26.98 12.48
N ALA A 191 3.80 26.91 13.45
CA ALA A 191 3.00 28.05 13.90
C ALA A 191 3.85 29.14 14.58
N MET A 192 4.88 28.76 15.33
CA MET A 192 5.78 29.69 16.02
C MET A 192 6.80 30.34 15.08
N GLU A 193 7.46 29.55 14.23
CA GLU A 193 8.53 30.02 13.35
C GLU A 193 8.00 30.62 12.04
N LYS A 194 6.92 30.05 11.50
CA LYS A 194 6.34 30.41 10.19
C LYS A 194 4.82 30.63 10.32
N PRO A 195 4.36 31.60 11.14
CA PRO A 195 2.93 31.83 11.41
C PRO A 195 2.11 32.14 10.14
N ARG A 196 2.72 32.79 9.14
CA ARG A 196 2.09 33.11 7.84
C ARG A 196 2.18 31.98 6.82
N THR A 197 2.29 30.73 7.27
CA THR A 197 2.19 29.57 6.37
C THR A 197 0.76 29.48 5.84
N PRO A 198 0.53 29.52 4.51
CA PRO A 198 -0.81 29.34 3.98
C PRO A 198 -1.28 27.91 4.27
N LEU A 199 -2.55 27.73 4.59
CA LEU A 199 -3.16 26.43 4.83
C LEU A 199 -3.96 26.00 3.60
N PHE A 200 -5.03 26.72 3.32
CA PHE A 200 -5.94 26.48 2.22
C PHE A 200 -6.56 27.80 1.73
N ARG A 201 -7.36 27.74 0.67
CA ARG A 201 -8.12 28.89 0.18
C ARG A 201 -9.56 28.80 0.69
N ASP A 202 -10.05 29.90 1.23
CA ASP A 202 -11.48 30.13 1.51
C ASP A 202 -12.29 30.03 0.19
N GLY A 203 -13.59 29.77 0.27
CA GLY A 203 -14.54 29.87 -0.85
C GLY A 203 -14.53 31.24 -1.56
N ASN A 204 -14.05 32.31 -0.93
CA ASN A 204 -13.79 33.61 -1.58
C ASN A 204 -12.45 33.69 -2.32
N GLY A 205 -11.66 32.59 -2.36
CA GLY A 205 -10.34 32.51 -2.98
C GLY A 205 -9.20 33.11 -2.15
N ARG A 206 -9.46 33.59 -0.93
CA ARG A 206 -8.44 34.16 -0.03
C ARG A 206 -7.63 33.03 0.62
N ASN A 207 -6.30 33.17 0.65
CA ASN A 207 -5.45 32.28 1.43
C ASN A 207 -5.69 32.48 2.92
N VAL A 208 -6.04 31.40 3.61
CA VAL A 208 -6.12 31.33 5.07
C VAL A 208 -4.75 30.95 5.60
N PHE A 209 -4.20 31.75 6.52
CA PHE A 209 -2.89 31.51 7.11
C PHE A 209 -2.99 30.78 8.45
N LEU A 210 -1.95 30.04 8.83
CA LEU A 210 -1.92 29.22 10.05
C LEU A 210 -2.21 30.02 11.32
N ASN A 211 -1.59 31.19 11.49
CA ASN A 211 -1.87 32.05 12.65
C ASN A 211 -3.31 32.57 12.67
N GLU A 212 -3.83 33.02 11.53
CA GLU A 212 -5.21 33.50 11.41
C GLU A 212 -6.20 32.37 11.73
N TYR A 213 -5.92 31.16 11.27
CA TYR A 213 -6.74 29.98 11.52
C TYR A 213 -6.74 29.56 12.99
N LEU A 214 -5.57 29.56 13.65
CA LEU A 214 -5.46 29.24 15.07
C LEU A 214 -6.19 30.28 15.93
N GLU A 215 -5.99 31.58 15.65
CA GLU A 215 -6.65 32.67 16.38
C GLU A 215 -8.18 32.64 16.20
N ALA A 216 -8.67 32.38 14.98
CA ALA A 216 -10.10 32.26 14.68
C ALA A 216 -10.78 31.13 15.46
N ASN A 217 -10.04 30.07 15.81
CA ASN A 217 -10.53 28.93 16.59
C ASN A 217 -10.15 29.01 18.07
N GLY A 218 -9.73 30.19 18.56
CA GLY A 218 -9.49 30.45 19.98
C GLY A 218 -8.12 30.01 20.51
N VAL A 219 -7.20 29.56 19.64
CA VAL A 219 -5.84 29.17 20.01
C VAL A 219 -4.90 30.36 19.84
N LYS A 220 -4.68 31.12 20.92
CA LYS A 220 -3.76 32.27 20.92
C LYS A 220 -2.29 31.87 20.98
N ASN A 221 -2.00 30.76 21.66
CA ASN A 221 -0.64 30.25 21.81
C ASN A 221 -0.58 28.82 21.24
N PRO A 222 0.19 28.56 20.18
CA PRO A 222 0.32 27.22 19.59
C PRO A 222 0.79 26.13 20.56
N ASN A 223 1.45 26.47 21.66
CA ASN A 223 1.86 25.51 22.70
C ASN A 223 0.68 24.94 23.51
N GLN A 224 -0.52 25.52 23.36
CA GLN A 224 -1.75 25.00 23.98
C GLN A 224 -2.36 23.84 23.18
N LEU A 225 -1.90 23.60 21.95
CA LEU A 225 -2.32 22.45 21.17
C LEU A 225 -1.86 21.17 21.86
N THR A 226 -2.73 20.16 21.84
CA THR A 226 -2.43 18.84 22.41
C THR A 226 -2.84 17.77 21.42
N VAL A 227 -2.23 16.59 21.53
CA VAL A 227 -2.56 15.42 20.70
C VAL A 227 -4.04 15.06 20.82
N GLN A 228 -4.60 15.19 22.03
CA GLN A 228 -6.02 14.98 22.29
C GLN A 228 -6.90 16.08 21.68
N GLY A 229 -6.49 17.34 21.73
CA GLY A 229 -7.22 18.46 21.12
C GLY A 229 -7.28 18.38 19.59
N LEU A 230 -6.28 17.77 18.96
CA LEU A 230 -6.29 17.44 17.53
C LEU A 230 -7.05 16.14 17.20
N GLY A 231 -7.55 15.43 18.21
CA GLY A 231 -8.21 14.13 18.04
C GLY A 231 -7.33 13.09 17.35
N MET A 232 -6.04 13.05 17.64
CA MET A 232 -5.17 12.02 17.06
C MET A 232 -5.20 10.71 17.83
N HIS A 233 -5.87 10.68 18.99
CA HIS A 233 -6.12 9.47 19.75
C HIS A 233 -7.59 9.07 19.63
N PRO A 234 -7.87 7.81 19.25
CA PRO A 234 -9.24 7.29 19.25
C PRO A 234 -9.86 7.47 20.65
N PRO A 235 -11.06 8.04 20.76
CA PRO A 235 -11.74 8.17 22.04
C PRO A 235 -12.11 6.78 22.57
N LYS A 236 -11.87 6.53 23.86
CA LYS A 236 -12.10 5.22 24.52
C LYS A 236 -13.58 4.75 24.51
N TYR A 237 -14.53 5.63 24.20
CA TYR A 237 -15.97 5.41 24.46
C TYR A 237 -16.89 5.56 23.24
N HIS A 238 -16.39 5.86 22.03
CA HIS A 238 -17.25 5.90 20.84
C HIS A 238 -17.54 4.48 20.30
N ASN A 239 -18.74 4.31 19.73
CA ASN A 239 -19.30 3.09 19.17
C ASN A 239 -18.23 2.07 18.71
N LYS A 240 -18.11 0.94 19.43
CA LYS A 240 -17.14 -0.14 19.17
C LYS A 240 -17.19 -0.77 17.77
N PHE A 241 -18.13 -0.35 16.92
CA PHE A 241 -18.39 -0.91 15.60
C PHE A 241 -17.98 0.01 14.45
N GLN A 242 -17.60 1.26 14.71
CA GLN A 242 -17.10 2.17 13.68
C GLN A 242 -15.61 2.41 13.88
N GLU A 243 -14.84 2.20 12.82
CA GLU A 243 -13.41 2.51 12.79
C GLU A 243 -13.21 4.02 12.97
N TYR A 244 -12.30 4.38 13.87
CA TYR A 244 -12.00 5.79 14.15
C TYR A 244 -11.16 6.39 13.03
N ASP A 245 -11.56 7.56 12.55
CA ASP A 245 -10.83 8.31 11.54
C ASP A 245 -10.62 9.75 12.02
N ALA A 246 -9.36 10.17 12.10
CA ALA A 246 -9.00 11.53 12.52
C ALA A 246 -9.25 12.57 11.42
N PHE A 247 -9.52 12.16 10.18
CA PHE A 247 -9.80 13.04 9.05
C PHE A 247 -11.30 13.21 8.75
N ASP A 248 -12.16 12.57 9.54
CA ASP A 248 -13.62 12.72 9.51
C ASP A 248 -14.07 13.59 10.68
N ASP A 249 -14.69 14.74 10.39
CA ASP A 249 -15.13 15.70 11.40
C ASP A 249 -16.30 15.20 12.26
N THR A 250 -17.04 14.19 11.78
CA THR A 250 -18.12 13.54 12.53
C THR A 250 -17.59 12.55 13.57
N LEU A 251 -16.37 12.02 13.36
CA LEU A 251 -15.73 11.05 14.23
C LEU A 251 -14.66 11.67 15.13
N ASN A 252 -13.94 12.67 14.61
CA ASN A 252 -12.87 13.34 15.33
C ASN A 252 -13.46 14.26 16.43
N PRO A 253 -13.15 14.05 17.73
CA PRO A 253 -13.66 14.89 18.82
C PRO A 253 -13.11 16.32 18.80
N GLY A 254 -12.00 16.58 18.10
CA GLY A 254 -11.50 17.92 17.78
C GLY A 254 -12.32 18.64 16.70
N GLY A 255 -13.29 17.93 16.10
CA GLY A 255 -14.25 18.44 15.13
C GLY A 255 -13.59 18.98 13.87
N ARG A 256 -14.29 19.90 13.21
CA ARG A 256 -13.84 20.52 11.96
C ARG A 256 -12.52 21.28 12.08
N PHE A 257 -12.27 21.94 13.22
CA PHE A 257 -11.01 22.66 13.45
C PHE A 257 -9.79 21.74 13.33
N ALA A 258 -9.80 20.62 14.07
CA ALA A 258 -8.71 19.67 14.04
C ALA A 258 -8.62 18.97 12.69
N THR A 259 -9.76 18.57 12.13
CA THR A 259 -9.84 17.82 10.88
C THR A 259 -9.30 18.63 9.69
N ASP A 260 -9.75 19.87 9.51
CA ASP A 260 -9.29 20.75 8.43
C ASP A 260 -7.77 21.04 8.55
N LEU A 261 -7.28 21.22 9.79
CA LEU A 261 -5.86 21.40 10.06
C LEU A 261 -5.04 20.16 9.70
N LEU A 262 -5.48 18.97 10.14
CA LEU A 262 -4.83 17.70 9.85
C LEU A 262 -4.83 17.40 8.35
N GLN A 263 -5.97 17.55 7.67
CA GLN A 263 -6.06 17.39 6.22
C GLN A 263 -5.11 18.34 5.50
N THR A 264 -4.94 19.57 6.00
CA THR A 264 -4.01 20.52 5.39
C THR A 264 -2.54 20.13 5.53
N PHE A 265 -2.14 19.72 6.74
CA PHE A 265 -0.75 19.33 7.01
C PHE A 265 -0.38 17.99 6.38
N LEU A 266 -1.35 17.08 6.22
CA LEU A 266 -1.12 15.69 5.82
C LEU A 266 -1.66 15.36 4.42
N SER A 267 -1.92 16.37 3.59
CA SER A 267 -2.34 16.20 2.19
C SER A 267 -1.20 16.47 1.22
N THR A 268 -1.13 15.65 0.16
CA THR A 268 -0.23 15.83 -0.99
C THR A 268 -0.62 17.02 -1.87
N ASN A 269 -1.89 17.43 -1.82
CA ASN A 269 -2.44 18.57 -2.57
C ASN A 269 -2.66 19.79 -1.67
N GLY A 270 -2.09 19.79 -0.46
CA GLY A 270 -2.20 20.90 0.48
C GLY A 270 -1.41 22.13 0.06
N SER A 271 -1.22 23.05 1.01
CA SER A 271 -0.44 24.28 0.80
C SER A 271 0.89 24.03 0.09
N LYS A 272 1.16 24.86 -0.94
CA LYS A 272 2.33 24.72 -1.84
C LYS A 272 2.49 23.29 -2.37
N ASP A 273 1.38 22.73 -2.82
CA ASP A 273 1.30 21.37 -3.36
C ASP A 273 1.87 20.34 -2.37
N GLY A 274 1.49 20.39 -1.09
CA GLY A 274 1.88 19.38 -0.11
C GLY A 274 3.30 19.49 0.46
N ASP A 275 3.92 20.67 0.43
CA ASP A 275 5.25 20.91 1.03
C ASP A 275 5.28 20.56 2.53
N LEU A 276 4.18 20.81 3.26
CA LEU A 276 4.08 20.50 4.70
C LEU A 276 4.18 19.00 4.96
N LEU A 277 3.43 18.20 4.20
CA LEU A 277 3.47 16.74 4.30
C LEU A 277 4.87 16.22 3.92
N GLY A 278 5.45 16.74 2.83
CA GLY A 278 6.80 16.36 2.40
C GLY A 278 7.89 16.71 3.43
N ALA A 279 7.73 17.81 4.16
CA ALA A 279 8.66 18.22 5.20
C ALA A 279 8.59 17.35 6.46
N ILE A 280 7.39 16.92 6.87
CA ILE A 280 7.23 16.08 8.07
C ILE A 280 7.62 14.62 7.83
N ILE A 281 7.32 14.04 6.66
CA ILE A 281 7.62 12.63 6.39
C ILE A 281 9.07 12.39 5.99
N ARG A 282 9.76 13.38 5.41
CA ARG A 282 11.13 13.20 4.90
C ARG A 282 12.08 12.66 5.98
N PRO A 283 12.16 13.26 7.19
CA PRO A 283 13.03 12.74 8.24
C PRO A 283 12.74 11.28 8.61
N GLU A 284 11.45 10.88 8.61
CA GLU A 284 11.05 9.50 8.88
C GLU A 284 11.51 8.54 7.78
N MET A 285 11.32 8.91 6.51
CA MET A 285 11.75 8.09 5.37
C MET A 285 13.28 8.00 5.28
N GLU A 286 14.00 9.11 5.45
CA GLU A 286 15.48 9.14 5.47
C GLU A 286 16.04 8.34 6.66
N GLY A 287 15.39 8.42 7.82
CA GLY A 287 15.74 7.64 9.00
C GLY A 287 15.54 6.13 8.84
N ARG A 288 14.69 5.70 7.89
CA ARG A 288 14.56 4.28 7.47
C ARG A 288 15.58 3.92 6.39
N GLU A 289 15.71 4.78 5.39
CA GLU A 289 16.60 4.57 4.23
C GLU A 289 18.07 4.40 4.65
N PHE A 290 18.56 5.30 5.50
CA PHE A 290 19.97 5.36 5.87
C PHE A 290 20.25 4.68 7.22
N ARG A 291 19.31 3.88 7.73
CA ARG A 291 19.44 3.22 9.03
C ARG A 291 20.64 2.27 9.04
N LYS A 292 21.50 2.41 10.05
CA LYS A 292 22.58 1.46 10.32
C LYS A 292 22.09 0.38 11.28
N GLY A 293 22.28 -0.90 10.91
CA GLY A 293 21.90 -2.04 11.73
C GLY A 293 20.68 -2.78 11.19
N GLN A 294 19.65 -2.95 12.02
CA GLN A 294 18.42 -3.65 11.64
C GLN A 294 17.69 -2.88 10.53
N ILE A 295 17.60 -3.49 9.35
CA ILE A 295 16.95 -2.90 8.18
C ILE A 295 15.43 -3.02 8.32
N PHE A 296 14.73 -1.91 8.11
CA PHE A 296 13.28 -1.84 8.02
C PHE A 296 12.92 -1.17 6.70
N ALA A 297 12.23 -1.91 5.83
CA ALA A 297 11.68 -1.40 4.59
C ALA A 297 10.18 -1.13 4.76
N THR A 298 9.61 -0.30 3.90
CA THR A 298 8.19 0.04 3.96
C THR A 298 7.57 0.14 2.58
N GLU A 299 6.33 -0.31 2.45
CA GLU A 299 5.46 -0.07 1.31
C GLU A 299 4.38 0.94 1.74
N THR A 300 4.63 2.22 1.49
CA THR A 300 3.77 3.31 1.95
C THR A 300 2.63 3.52 0.96
N GLN A 301 1.40 3.54 1.46
CA GLN A 301 0.20 3.68 0.66
C GLN A 301 -0.05 5.13 0.24
N LEU A 302 -0.12 5.35 -1.07
CA LEU A 302 -0.55 6.59 -1.71
C LEU A 302 -1.97 6.44 -2.21
N LYS A 303 -2.88 7.29 -1.72
CA LYS A 303 -4.27 7.28 -2.19
C LYS A 303 -4.38 7.97 -3.55
N LEU A 304 -5.05 7.32 -4.49
CA LEU A 304 -5.38 7.84 -5.82
C LEU A 304 -6.86 7.58 -6.07
N TYR A 305 -7.65 8.64 -6.20
CA TYR A 305 -9.09 8.55 -6.38
C TYR A 305 -9.49 8.47 -7.85
N GLY A 306 -8.74 9.09 -8.76
CA GLY A 306 -9.10 9.15 -10.18
C GLY A 306 -10.24 10.11 -10.49
N HIS A 307 -10.56 11.02 -9.57
CA HIS A 307 -11.64 12.00 -9.78
C HIS A 307 -11.23 13.10 -10.77
N ASN A 308 -9.92 13.30 -10.93
CA ASN A 308 -9.35 14.30 -11.81
C ASN A 308 -8.25 13.67 -12.70
N PRO A 309 -8.17 14.07 -13.98
CA PRO A 309 -7.21 13.50 -14.94
C PRO A 309 -5.75 13.83 -14.64
N GLU A 310 -5.49 14.86 -13.82
CA GLU A 310 -4.15 15.31 -13.44
C GLU A 310 -3.70 14.77 -12.06
N GLU A 311 -4.53 13.99 -11.38
CA GLU A 311 -4.30 13.59 -9.99
C GLU A 311 -3.00 12.78 -9.84
N LEU A 312 -2.78 11.79 -10.71
CA LEU A 312 -1.59 10.95 -10.67
C LEU A 312 -0.32 11.73 -11.02
N GLN A 313 -0.40 12.66 -11.98
CA GLN A 313 0.71 13.50 -12.41
C GLN A 313 1.13 14.45 -11.28
N LYS A 314 0.18 15.07 -10.59
CA LYS A 314 0.43 15.92 -9.42
C LYS A 314 1.07 15.14 -8.28
N LEU A 315 0.53 13.94 -8.00
CA LEU A 315 1.08 13.03 -7.00
C LEU A 315 2.53 12.62 -7.33
N ALA A 316 2.78 12.23 -8.58
CA ALA A 316 4.11 11.84 -9.04
C ALA A 316 5.12 13.01 -9.00
N ALA A 317 4.69 14.21 -9.39
CA ALA A 317 5.48 15.43 -9.30
C ALA A 317 5.82 15.79 -7.84
N TRP A 318 4.88 15.58 -6.89
CA TRP A 318 5.14 15.74 -5.46
C TRP A 318 6.21 14.75 -4.96
N VAL A 319 6.11 13.46 -5.30
CA VAL A 319 7.10 12.44 -4.94
C VAL A 319 8.48 12.81 -5.49
N ARG A 320 8.55 13.26 -6.75
CA ARG A 320 9.80 13.68 -7.39
C ARG A 320 10.40 14.94 -6.78
N ARG A 321 9.60 15.99 -6.58
CA ARG A 321 10.04 17.26 -5.99
C ARG A 321 10.66 17.05 -4.61
N HIS A 322 10.11 16.13 -3.83
CA HIS A 322 10.66 15.75 -2.54
C HIS A 322 11.80 14.71 -2.63
N GLY A 323 12.18 14.24 -3.81
CA GLY A 323 13.30 13.32 -3.99
C GLY A 323 13.04 11.93 -3.45
N PHE A 324 11.80 11.54 -3.16
CA PHE A 324 11.51 10.21 -2.60
C PHE A 324 11.76 9.08 -3.61
N ASN A 325 11.86 9.40 -4.90
CA ASN A 325 12.24 8.46 -5.95
C ASN A 325 13.68 7.91 -5.82
N SER A 326 14.52 8.50 -4.97
CA SER A 326 15.89 8.01 -4.75
C SER A 326 16.01 6.94 -3.64
N PHE A 327 14.91 6.65 -2.93
CA PHE A 327 14.92 5.67 -1.84
C PHE A 327 14.75 4.24 -2.37
N ASP A 328 15.47 3.29 -1.78
CA ASP A 328 15.45 1.87 -2.13
C ASP A 328 14.70 1.03 -1.09
N LEU A 329 14.68 1.46 0.19
CA LEU A 329 13.96 0.76 1.27
C LEU A 329 12.52 1.25 1.44
N ASN A 330 12.18 2.40 0.85
CA ASN A 330 10.84 2.99 0.92
C ASN A 330 10.19 2.92 -0.46
N MET A 331 9.27 1.98 -0.63
CA MET A 331 8.48 1.80 -1.84
C MET A 331 7.06 2.33 -1.64
N TRP A 332 6.36 2.60 -2.74
CA TRP A 332 4.98 3.05 -2.74
C TRP A 332 4.02 1.91 -3.10
N THR A 333 2.83 1.96 -2.51
CA THR A 333 1.66 1.20 -2.97
C THR A 333 0.61 2.18 -3.41
N ILE A 334 0.20 2.15 -4.67
CA ILE A 334 -0.90 3.01 -5.14
C ILE A 334 -2.21 2.36 -4.72
N CYS A 335 -2.94 3.02 -3.83
CA CYS A 335 -4.21 2.56 -3.29
C CYS A 335 -5.34 3.34 -3.96
N ILE A 336 -6.30 2.62 -4.56
CA ILE A 336 -7.50 3.19 -5.17
C ILE A 336 -8.67 2.99 -4.20
N PRO A 337 -9.12 4.03 -3.48
CA PRO A 337 -10.26 3.92 -2.57
C PRO A 337 -11.57 3.84 -3.35
N ARG A 338 -12.51 3.02 -2.88
CA ARG A 338 -13.88 2.99 -3.43
C ARG A 338 -14.82 4.05 -2.84
N VAL A 339 -14.31 4.84 -1.91
CA VAL A 339 -15.05 5.89 -1.21
C VAL A 339 -14.46 7.23 -1.61
N PRO A 340 -15.29 8.27 -1.79
CA PRO A 340 -14.80 9.60 -2.07
C PRO A 340 -13.81 10.08 -0.99
N PRO A 341 -12.90 10.99 -1.34
CA PRO A 341 -12.06 11.65 -0.33
C PRO A 341 -12.93 12.37 0.69
N TRP A 342 -12.42 12.55 1.90
CA TRP A 342 -13.13 13.32 2.92
C TRP A 342 -13.44 14.74 2.42
N ASN A 343 -14.61 15.23 2.83
CA ASN A 343 -14.97 16.61 2.58
C ASN A 343 -14.14 17.52 3.50
N GLY A 344 -13.60 18.59 2.92
CA GLY A 344 -12.77 19.53 3.65
C GLY A 344 -12.24 20.65 2.76
N PRO A 345 -11.34 21.48 3.28
CA PRO A 345 -10.89 22.70 2.61
C PRO A 345 -10.02 22.44 1.37
N LEU A 346 -9.51 21.21 1.23
CA LEU A 346 -8.66 20.79 0.11
C LEU A 346 -9.38 19.86 -0.87
N THR A 347 -10.68 19.62 -0.68
CA THR A 347 -11.46 18.79 -1.60
C THR A 347 -11.46 19.44 -2.98
N GLN A 348 -10.95 18.72 -3.96
CA GLN A 348 -10.98 19.15 -5.35
C GLN A 348 -12.36 18.89 -5.95
N PRO A 349 -12.82 19.71 -6.90
CA PRO A 349 -14.02 19.38 -7.67
C PRO A 349 -13.80 18.05 -8.38
N VAL A 350 -14.83 17.22 -8.40
CA VAL A 350 -14.84 15.98 -9.17
C VAL A 350 -15.10 16.36 -10.63
N THR A 351 -14.25 15.90 -11.55
CA THR A 351 -14.38 16.19 -12.99
C THR A 351 -14.80 14.98 -13.82
N CYS A 352 -14.77 13.77 -13.24
CA CYS A 352 -15.31 12.58 -13.88
C CYS A 352 -16.83 12.48 -13.73
N ASP A 353 -17.53 12.17 -14.82
CA ASP A 353 -18.98 11.96 -14.82
C ASP A 353 -19.35 10.48 -14.62
N THR A 354 -18.49 9.57 -15.11
CA THR A 354 -18.72 8.14 -15.08
C THR A 354 -17.57 7.37 -14.42
N PHE A 355 -17.86 6.15 -13.96
CA PHE A 355 -16.82 5.23 -13.47
C PHE A 355 -15.79 4.90 -14.57
N ALA A 356 -16.21 4.92 -15.83
CA ALA A 356 -15.33 4.72 -16.97
C ALA A 356 -14.28 5.84 -17.06
N ASP A 357 -14.67 7.09 -16.83
CA ASP A 357 -13.76 8.24 -16.78
C ASP A 357 -12.81 8.13 -15.59
N GLN A 358 -13.30 7.67 -14.43
CA GLN A 358 -12.45 7.41 -13.26
C GLN A 358 -11.36 6.37 -13.56
N LEU A 359 -11.72 5.26 -14.23
CA LEU A 359 -10.75 4.25 -14.66
C LEU A 359 -9.74 4.81 -15.66
N GLN A 360 -10.18 5.67 -16.59
CA GLN A 360 -9.25 6.34 -17.51
C GLN A 360 -8.29 7.26 -16.75
N ASN A 361 -8.78 8.10 -15.86
CA ASN A 361 -7.95 9.01 -15.04
C ASN A 361 -6.90 8.27 -14.20
N ILE A 362 -7.15 7.01 -13.84
CA ILE A 362 -6.21 6.16 -13.10
C ILE A 362 -5.22 5.45 -14.03
N PHE A 363 -5.72 4.67 -14.99
CA PHE A 363 -4.91 3.71 -15.74
C PHE A 363 -4.31 4.27 -17.02
N TYR A 364 -4.97 5.24 -17.67
CA TYR A 364 -4.42 5.91 -18.85
C TYR A 364 -3.04 6.54 -18.57
N PRO A 365 -2.86 7.39 -17.55
CA PRO A 365 -1.55 7.99 -17.28
C PRO A 365 -0.48 6.96 -16.91
N MET A 366 -0.86 5.84 -16.29
CA MET A 366 0.07 4.74 -16.01
C MET A 366 0.55 4.05 -17.29
N LEU A 367 -0.38 3.74 -18.21
CA LEU A 367 -0.06 3.15 -19.51
C LEU A 367 0.76 4.12 -20.37
N MET A 368 0.42 5.40 -20.40
CA MET A 368 1.20 6.38 -21.15
C MET A 368 2.62 6.55 -20.58
N ALA A 369 2.78 6.45 -19.25
CA ALA A 369 4.10 6.49 -18.62
C ALA A 369 4.95 5.24 -18.85
N THR A 370 4.34 4.07 -19.10
CA THR A 370 5.09 2.88 -19.51
C THR A 370 5.49 2.94 -20.97
N LEU A 371 4.66 3.53 -21.84
CA LEU A 371 4.93 3.70 -23.26
C LEU A 371 5.95 4.82 -23.56
N TYR A 372 5.76 5.97 -22.92
CA TYR A 372 6.51 7.20 -23.17
C TYR A 372 7.20 7.71 -21.89
N PRO A 373 8.11 6.91 -21.28
CA PRO A 373 8.68 7.22 -19.97
C PRO A 373 9.58 8.46 -19.96
N HIS A 374 9.97 8.97 -21.14
CA HIS A 374 10.84 10.14 -21.30
C HIS A 374 10.09 11.42 -21.67
N GLU A 375 8.80 11.33 -21.97
CA GLU A 375 8.02 12.53 -22.28
C GLU A 375 7.85 13.41 -21.04
N PRO A 376 7.97 14.74 -21.17
CA PRO A 376 7.85 15.66 -20.04
C PRO A 376 6.54 15.52 -19.26
N MET A 377 5.46 15.12 -19.93
CA MET A 377 4.14 14.90 -19.30
C MET A 377 4.10 13.66 -18.40
N TRP A 378 4.88 12.62 -18.74
CA TRP A 378 4.79 11.29 -18.11
C TRP A 378 6.03 10.89 -17.32
N VAL A 379 7.13 11.63 -17.45
CA VAL A 379 8.42 11.30 -16.83
C VAL A 379 8.34 11.15 -15.30
N ASP A 380 7.53 11.97 -14.64
CA ASP A 380 7.34 11.90 -13.20
C ASP A 380 6.54 10.67 -12.80
N VAL A 381 5.48 10.36 -13.55
CA VAL A 381 4.67 9.16 -13.36
C VAL A 381 5.51 7.91 -13.60
N ALA A 382 6.36 7.89 -14.63
CA ALA A 382 7.27 6.79 -14.90
C ALA A 382 8.28 6.59 -13.75
N ALA A 383 8.78 7.67 -13.16
CA ALA A 383 9.66 7.60 -11.99
C ALA A 383 8.93 7.07 -10.74
N LEU A 384 7.68 7.49 -10.51
CA LEU A 384 6.84 6.96 -9.44
C LEU A 384 6.56 5.46 -9.62
N LEU A 385 6.21 5.03 -10.83
CA LEU A 385 5.91 3.62 -11.12
C LEU A 385 7.12 2.71 -10.91
N LYS A 386 8.34 3.18 -11.21
CA LYS A 386 9.58 2.45 -10.89
C LYS A 386 9.77 2.21 -9.39
N LYS A 387 9.16 3.05 -8.55
CA LYS A 387 9.19 2.94 -7.08
C LYS A 387 7.84 2.49 -6.50
N THR A 388 6.96 1.95 -7.32
CA THR A 388 5.67 1.39 -6.90
C THR A 388 5.76 -0.14 -6.86
N GLY A 389 5.55 -0.74 -5.69
CA GLY A 389 5.61 -2.20 -5.49
C GLY A 389 4.29 -2.90 -5.80
N SER A 390 3.15 -2.23 -5.58
CA SER A 390 1.83 -2.79 -5.88
C SER A 390 0.77 -1.72 -6.13
N ILE A 391 -0.32 -2.13 -6.78
CA ILE A 391 -1.56 -1.37 -6.87
C ILE A 391 -2.61 -2.15 -6.08
N SER A 392 -3.29 -1.47 -5.15
CA SER A 392 -4.30 -2.08 -4.30
C SER A 392 -5.63 -1.33 -4.40
N ILE A 393 -6.74 -2.05 -4.21
CA ILE A 393 -8.08 -1.47 -4.14
C ILE A 393 -8.47 -1.44 -2.67
N LEU A 394 -8.73 -0.24 -2.14
CA LEU A 394 -9.10 -0.06 -0.74
C LEU A 394 -10.62 -0.14 -0.61
N THR A 395 -11.08 -1.19 0.06
CA THR A 395 -12.47 -1.47 0.37
C THR A 395 -12.73 -1.24 1.86
N GLU A 396 -13.85 -0.60 2.20
CA GLU A 396 -14.27 -0.46 3.60
C GLU A 396 -14.94 -1.71 4.15
N SER A 397 -15.05 -1.79 5.48
CA SER A 397 -15.83 -2.78 6.22
C SER A 397 -17.36 -2.62 6.04
N ARG A 398 -17.81 -1.65 5.23
CA ARG A 398 -19.22 -1.48 4.87
C ARG A 398 -19.68 -2.58 3.93
N THR A 399 -20.64 -3.38 4.39
CA THR A 399 -21.30 -4.40 3.58
C THR A 399 -22.21 -3.73 2.55
N GLN A 400 -21.88 -3.83 1.27
CA GLN A 400 -22.78 -3.46 0.17
C GLN A 400 -23.27 -4.74 -0.50
N SER A 401 -24.60 -4.92 -0.54
CA SER A 401 -25.23 -5.99 -1.30
C SER A 401 -25.39 -5.55 -2.75
N GLN A 402 -24.42 -5.85 -3.60
CA GLN A 402 -24.58 -5.73 -5.05
C GLN A 402 -24.65 -7.13 -5.66
N GLY A 403 -25.75 -7.44 -6.34
CA GLY A 403 -25.87 -8.68 -7.11
C GLY A 403 -24.97 -8.59 -8.35
N ILE A 404 -24.02 -9.52 -8.50
CA ILE A 404 -23.18 -9.58 -9.70
C ILE A 404 -24.03 -10.15 -10.85
N THR A 405 -24.54 -9.25 -11.69
CA THR A 405 -25.28 -9.58 -12.91
C THR A 405 -24.34 -9.84 -14.08
N THR A 406 -24.79 -10.64 -15.05
CA THR A 406 -24.07 -10.87 -16.31
C THR A 406 -24.05 -9.64 -17.20
N GLU A 407 -25.04 -8.76 -17.03
CA GLU A 407 -25.01 -7.42 -17.62
C GLU A 407 -24.16 -6.53 -16.72
N ALA A 408 -23.10 -5.92 -17.27
CA ALA A 408 -22.33 -4.90 -16.58
C ALA A 408 -23.26 -3.70 -16.34
N GLY A 409 -23.79 -3.58 -15.12
CA GLY A 409 -24.71 -2.50 -14.77
C GLY A 409 -24.05 -1.15 -15.01
N THR A 410 -24.80 -0.21 -15.58
CA THR A 410 -24.46 1.21 -15.53
C THR A 410 -24.40 1.64 -14.06
N PRO A 411 -23.30 2.28 -13.60
CA PRO A 411 -23.20 2.72 -12.22
C PRO A 411 -24.25 3.82 -11.94
N SER A 412 -24.89 3.72 -10.77
CA SER A 412 -25.82 4.70 -10.20
C SER A 412 -25.11 5.81 -9.45
#